data_AF-A0A7Y5PVE3-F1
#
_entry.id   AF-A0A7Y5PVE3-F1
#
_cell.length_a   1.000
_cell.length_b   1.000
_cell.length_c   1.000
_cell.angle_alpha   90.00
_cell.angle_beta   90.00
_cell.angle_gamma   90.00
#
_symmetry.space_group_name_H-M   'P 1'
#
loop_
_entity.id
_entity.type
_entity.pdbx_description
1 polymer ?
#
loop_
_entity_poly.entity_id
_entity_poly.type
_entity_poly.pdbx_seq_one_letter_code
_entity_poly.pdbx_strand_id
1 'polypeptide(L)'
;MKNPTLASLLVLTLLGTSSCIAVAHRQEHTREVIALKHASAQDMTNKLQAVYPDNRAQFVADERSNSVIVVASEKTLAEIQKLVAGLDIEVK
;
A
#
# COMPACT_ATOMS: atom_id res chain seq x y z
N MET A 1 20.19 56.76 26.02
CA MET A 1 19.98 56.71 24.56
C MET A 1 20.64 55.40 24.10
N LYS A 2 20.01 54.38 23.52
CA LYS A 2 18.67 54.15 22.99
C LYS A 2 18.57 52.62 22.82
N ASN A 3 17.59 52.02 23.49
CA ASN A 3 17.05 50.68 23.29
C ASN A 3 16.46 50.52 21.86
N PRO A 4 15.84 49.38 21.50
CA PRO A 4 16.41 48.08 21.10
C PRO A 4 15.93 47.67 19.68
N THR A 5 16.61 46.77 18.97
CA THR A 5 16.05 46.10 17.78
C THR A 5 16.39 44.61 17.76
N LEU A 6 15.69 43.87 18.61
CA LEU A 6 15.26 42.51 18.33
C LEU A 6 14.19 42.60 17.23
N ALA A 7 14.58 42.40 15.97
CA ALA A 7 13.70 41.97 14.88
C ALA A 7 14.42 42.14 13.55
N SER A 8 15.17 41.13 13.12
CA SER A 8 15.14 40.77 11.70
C SER A 8 15.75 39.40 11.48
N LEU A 9 14.88 38.50 11.03
CA LEU A 9 15.17 37.54 9.96
C LEU A 9 16.06 36.34 10.29
N LEU A 10 15.44 35.20 10.64
CA LEU A 10 15.70 33.95 9.91
C LEU A 10 14.66 32.86 10.21
N VAL A 11 14.13 32.27 9.11
CA VAL A 11 13.49 30.95 8.98
C VAL A 11 12.04 30.77 9.45
N LEU A 12 11.14 31.29 8.61
CA LEU A 12 10.11 30.53 7.89
C LEU A 12 9.88 29.07 8.34
N THR A 13 8.74 28.85 9.02
CA THR A 13 7.85 27.68 8.96
C THR A 13 8.35 26.42 8.26
N LEU A 14 8.53 25.33 9.02
CA LEU A 14 7.99 24.02 8.66
C LEU A 14 7.87 23.17 9.93
N LEU A 15 6.65 23.12 10.47
CA LEU A 15 6.18 21.90 11.15
C LEU A 15 6.27 20.78 10.10
N GLY A 16 7.37 20.01 10.12
CA GLY A 16 7.64 19.01 9.08
C GLY A 16 8.75 18.04 9.43
N THR A 17 9.03 17.80 10.73
CA THR A 17 10.20 17.03 11.19
C THR A 17 9.89 15.58 11.59
N SER A 18 8.98 14.86 10.93
CA SER A 18 8.82 13.43 11.26
C SER A 18 8.55 12.47 10.10
N SER A 19 8.83 12.83 8.85
CA SER A 19 8.96 11.77 7.84
C SER A 19 10.10 12.03 6.88
N CYS A 20 11.30 12.18 7.43
CA CYS A 20 12.51 11.81 6.73
C CYS A 20 12.60 10.26 6.67
N ILE A 21 11.70 9.62 5.91
CA ILE A 21 11.91 8.24 5.50
C ILE A 21 12.66 8.29 4.18
N ALA A 22 13.99 8.38 4.28
CA ALA A 22 14.85 7.99 3.18
C ALA A 22 14.78 6.46 3.04
N VAL A 23 13.78 5.95 2.31
CA VAL A 23 13.71 4.53 1.90
C VAL A 23 14.80 4.29 0.85
N ALA A 24 16.00 3.98 1.32
CA ALA A 24 17.09 3.49 0.48
C ALA A 24 16.79 2.04 0.08
N HIS A 25 16.13 1.86 -1.07
CA HIS A 25 16.08 0.63 -1.87
C HIS A 25 16.03 -0.70 -1.07
N ARG A 26 15.20 -0.76 -0.03
CA ARG A 26 14.74 -2.03 0.53
C ARG A 26 13.57 -2.44 -0.35
N GLN A 27 13.56 -3.67 -0.86
CA GLN A 27 12.37 -4.21 -1.52
C GLN A 27 11.29 -4.33 -0.43
N GLU A 28 10.59 -3.23 -0.16
CA GLU A 28 9.53 -3.13 0.83
C GLU A 28 8.31 -3.83 0.25
N HIS A 29 8.35 -5.16 0.32
CA HIS A 29 7.20 -5.99 0.06
C HIS A 29 6.27 -5.88 1.26
N THR A 30 5.35 -4.92 1.17
CA THR A 30 4.34 -4.69 2.20
C THR A 30 3.30 -5.80 2.13
N ARG A 31 2.95 -6.34 3.30
CA ARG A 31 1.87 -7.30 3.44
C ARG A 31 0.59 -6.54 3.73
N GLU A 32 -0.37 -6.66 2.83
CA GLU A 32 -1.69 -6.07 3.02
C GLU A 32 -2.76 -7.16 2.96
N VAL A 33 -3.76 -7.02 3.82
CA VAL A 33 -4.90 -7.94 3.88
C VAL A 33 -6.09 -7.27 3.23
N ILE A 34 -6.59 -7.86 2.16
CA ILE A 34 -7.76 -7.38 1.43
C ILE A 34 -8.92 -8.34 1.74
N ALA A 35 -9.93 -7.84 2.43
CA ALA A 35 -11.14 -8.60 2.70
C ALA A 35 -12.05 -8.62 1.47
N LEU A 36 -12.59 -9.79 1.13
CA LEU A 36 -13.41 -9.99 -0.07
C LEU A 36 -14.89 -10.11 0.30
N LYS A 37 -15.77 -9.50 -0.50
CA LYS A 37 -17.21 -9.51 -0.24
C LYS A 37 -17.96 -10.55 -1.03
N HIS A 38 -17.55 -10.78 -2.28
CA HIS A 38 -18.32 -11.57 -3.24
C HIS A 38 -17.56 -12.80 -3.73
N ALA A 39 -16.25 -12.69 -3.93
CA ALA A 39 -15.43 -13.80 -4.35
C ALA A 39 -14.90 -14.62 -3.15
N SER A 40 -14.77 -15.94 -3.35
CA SER A 40 -14.02 -16.81 -2.45
C SER A 40 -12.53 -16.47 -2.51
N ALA A 41 -11.87 -16.49 -1.35
CA ALA A 41 -10.42 -16.28 -1.26
C ALA A 41 -9.62 -17.25 -2.16
N GLN A 42 -10.07 -18.51 -2.32
CA GLN A 42 -9.43 -19.45 -3.24
C GLN A 42 -9.59 -19.03 -4.70
N ASP A 43 -10.82 -18.72 -5.12
CA ASP A 43 -11.10 -18.35 -6.50
C ASP A 43 -10.38 -17.07 -6.91
N MET A 44 -10.34 -16.09 -6.00
CA MET A 44 -9.61 -14.86 -6.26
C MET A 44 -8.11 -15.11 -6.37
N THR A 45 -7.54 -15.93 -5.48
CA THR A 45 -6.10 -16.23 -5.53
C THR A 45 -5.74 -16.96 -6.82
N ASN A 46 -6.56 -17.92 -7.28
CA ASN A 46 -6.36 -18.62 -8.55
C ASN A 46 -6.39 -17.66 -9.74
N LYS A 47 -7.36 -16.72 -9.76
CA LYS A 47 -7.45 -15.69 -10.80
C LYS A 47 -6.24 -14.74 -10.76
N LEU A 48 -5.85 -14.29 -9.56
CA LEU A 48 -4.69 -13.40 -9.39
C LEU A 48 -3.39 -14.06 -9.80
N GLN A 49 -3.19 -15.35 -9.48
CA GLN A 49 -2.03 -16.12 -9.94
C GLN A 49 -2.01 -16.29 -11.47
N ALA A 50 -3.18 -16.46 -12.10
CA ALA A 50 -3.27 -16.53 -13.56
C ALA A 50 -2.93 -15.20 -14.25
N VAL A 51 -3.30 -14.07 -13.63
CA VAL A 51 -3.00 -12.71 -14.14
C VAL A 51 -1.55 -12.30 -13.83
N TYR A 52 -1.02 -12.73 -12.69
CA TYR A 52 0.33 -12.43 -12.22
C TYR A 52 1.11 -13.72 -11.93
N PRO A 53 1.59 -14.42 -12.98
CA PRO A 53 2.46 -15.59 -12.81
C PRO A 53 3.86 -15.21 -12.32
N ASP A 54 4.23 -13.92 -12.39
CA ASP A 54 5.53 -13.45 -11.98
C ASP A 54 5.60 -13.33 -10.45
N ASN A 55 6.75 -13.70 -9.86
CA ASN A 55 7.08 -13.52 -8.43
C ASN A 55 7.13 -12.04 -7.96
N ARG A 56 6.51 -11.12 -8.70
CA ARG A 56 6.36 -9.70 -8.37
C ARG A 56 5.34 -9.47 -7.24
N ALA A 57 4.41 -10.40 -7.08
CA ALA A 57 3.42 -10.39 -6.01
C ALA A 57 3.16 -11.81 -5.52
N GLN A 58 3.10 -11.98 -4.21
CA GLN A 58 2.68 -13.22 -3.58
C GLN A 58 1.24 -13.06 -3.09
N PHE A 59 0.39 -14.02 -3.42
CA PHE A 59 -1.01 -14.06 -3.04
C PHE A 59 -1.25 -15.27 -2.15
N VAL A 60 -1.81 -15.05 -0.96
CA VAL A 60 -2.18 -16.10 -0.03
C VAL A 60 -3.65 -15.94 0.33
N ALA A 61 -4.44 -16.98 0.05
CA ALA A 61 -5.84 -17.04 0.46
C ALA A 61 -5.95 -17.30 1.97
N ASP A 62 -6.73 -16.50 2.68
CA ASP A 62 -7.24 -16.82 4.01
C ASP A 62 -8.75 -17.12 3.87
N GLU A 63 -9.07 -18.40 3.75
CA GLU A 63 -10.45 -18.90 3.64
C GLU A 63 -11.26 -18.64 4.91
N ARG A 64 -10.62 -18.61 6.08
CA ARG A 64 -11.32 -18.49 7.36
C ARG A 64 -11.93 -17.10 7.52
N SER A 65 -11.28 -16.07 6.98
CA SER A 65 -11.78 -14.69 6.98
C SER A 65 -12.25 -14.20 5.61
N ASN A 66 -12.31 -15.09 4.61
CA ASN A 66 -12.54 -14.76 3.20
C ASN A 66 -11.73 -13.53 2.75
N SER A 67 -10.44 -13.56 3.02
CA SER A 67 -9.52 -12.45 2.73
C SER A 67 -8.35 -12.94 1.90
N VAL A 68 -7.76 -12.07 1.09
CA VAL A 68 -6.53 -12.38 0.36
C VAL A 68 -5.42 -11.51 0.92
N ILE A 69 -4.33 -12.15 1.33
CA ILE A 69 -3.12 -11.50 1.77
C ILE A 69 -2.24 -11.31 0.53
N VAL A 70 -1.88 -10.06 0.25
CA VAL A 70 -1.04 -9.67 -0.87
C VAL A 70 0.29 -9.19 -0.32
N VAL A 71 1.38 -9.73 -0.86
CA VAL A 71 2.74 -9.32 -0.53
C VAL A 71 3.42 -8.87 -1.81
N ALA A 72 3.52 -7.55 -1.99
CA ALA A 72 4.02 -6.94 -3.21
C ALA A 72 4.63 -5.57 -2.92
N SER A 73 5.32 -4.97 -3.90
CA SER A 73 5.78 -3.59 -3.80
C SER A 73 4.59 -2.62 -3.74
N GLU A 74 4.72 -1.46 -3.11
CA GLU A 74 3.64 -0.47 -2.99
C GLU A 74 2.97 -0.12 -4.33
N LYS A 75 3.78 0.03 -5.39
CA LYS A 75 3.29 0.30 -6.74
C LYS A 75 2.38 -0.83 -7.25
N THR A 76 2.84 -2.07 -7.11
CA THR A 76 2.09 -3.26 -7.52
C THR A 76 0.84 -3.44 -6.65
N LEU A 77 0.92 -3.10 -5.37
CA LEU A 77 -0.20 -3.20 -4.43
C LEU A 77 -1.34 -2.25 -4.83
N ALA A 78 -1.03 -1.01 -5.19
CA ALA A 78 -2.02 -0.06 -5.70
C ALA A 78 -2.70 -0.53 -7.02
N GLU A 79 -1.96 -1.23 -7.88
CA GLU A 79 -2.51 -1.85 -9.09
C GLU A 79 -3.42 -3.04 -8.73
N ILE A 80 -2.98 -3.91 -7.82
CA ILE A 80 -3.74 -5.08 -7.35
C ILE A 80 -5.01 -4.65 -6.64
N GLN A 81 -4.99 -3.62 -5.78
CA GLN A 81 -6.20 -3.12 -5.12
C GLN A 81 -7.26 -2.69 -6.13
N LYS A 82 -6.87 -1.96 -7.20
CA LYS A 82 -7.79 -1.55 -8.26
C LYS A 82 -8.33 -2.76 -9.03
N LEU A 83 -7.46 -3.73 -9.30
CA LEU A 83 -7.86 -4.96 -9.98
C LEU A 83 -8.83 -5.78 -9.12
N VAL A 84 -8.52 -5.97 -7.84
CA VAL A 84 -9.37 -6.68 -6.87
C VAL A 84 -10.70 -5.96 -6.71
N ALA A 85 -10.73 -4.63 -6.61
CA ALA A 85 -11.98 -3.88 -6.58
C ALA A 85 -12.82 -4.05 -7.87
N GLY A 86 -12.16 -4.25 -9.03
CA GLY A 86 -12.82 -4.56 -10.29
C GLY A 86 -13.14 -6.03 -10.53
N LEU A 87 -12.58 -6.95 -9.74
CA LEU A 87 -12.81 -8.41 -9.83
C LEU A 87 -13.72 -8.94 -8.71
N ASP A 88 -13.81 -8.23 -7.56
CA ASP A 88 -14.77 -8.49 -6.48
C ASP A 88 -16.19 -8.02 -6.84
N ILE A 89 -16.49 -7.99 -8.14
CA ILE A 89 -17.85 -8.02 -8.67
C ILE A 89 -18.13 -9.49 -9.01
N GLU A 90 -19.07 -10.06 -8.27
CA GLU A 90 -19.60 -11.42 -8.43
C GLU A 90 -19.62 -11.84 -9.91
N VAL A 91 -18.64 -12.66 -10.32
CA VAL A 91 -18.65 -13.27 -11.66
C VAL A 91 -19.59 -14.47 -11.55
N LYS A 92 -20.82 -14.25 -11.99
CA LYS A 92 -21.88 -15.24 -12.09
C LYS A 92 -21.52 -16.38 -13.05
#